data_AF-Q8MQ89-F1
#
_entry.id   AF-Q8MQ89-F1
#
_cell.length_a   1.000
_cell.length_b   1.000
_cell.length_c   1.000
_cell.angle_alpha   90.00
_cell.angle_beta   90.00
_cell.angle_gamma   90.00
#
_symmetry.space_group_name_H-M   'P 1'
#
loop_
_entity.id
_entity.type
_entity.pdbx_description
1 polymer ?
#
loop_
_entity_poly.entity_id
_entity_poly.type
_entity_poly.pdbx_seq_one_letter_code
_entity_poly.pdbx_strand_id
1 'polypeptide(L)'
;MLHEFVEMVQDIHKIDSEIKELKSAEKAVQRCEKMGLKVSHNEEFHEKLSVKMDEAVQRKMSKLDEKSEQLDKIFRCLMSMSSEAPTSQNFEEDSELVSQHLSALKAFLRSDRSTSCPVLTLPVEQAVRRLLNNPI
;
A
#
# COMPACT_ATOMS: atom_id res chain seq x y z
N MET A 1 15.08 1.84 10.44
CA MET A 1 14.96 1.93 8.95
C MET A 1 14.45 0.66 8.27
N LEU A 2 15.15 -0.50 8.26
CA LEU A 2 14.61 -1.71 7.58
C LEU A 2 13.23 -2.08 8.12
N HIS A 3 13.12 -2.16 9.45
CA HIS A 3 11.88 -2.51 10.13
C HIS A 3 10.75 -1.53 9.78
N GLU A 4 11.03 -0.22 9.85
CA GLU A 4 10.08 0.84 9.45
C GLU A 4 9.64 0.70 7.99
N PHE A 5 10.56 0.38 7.08
CA PHE A 5 10.24 0.16 5.67
C PHE A 5 9.31 -1.05 5.49
N VAL A 6 9.68 -2.20 6.08
CA VAL A 6 8.90 -3.44 5.98
C VAL A 6 7.51 -3.25 6.58
N GLU A 7 7.42 -2.67 7.78
CA GLU A 7 6.16 -2.38 8.45
C GLU A 7 5.28 -1.45 7.62
N MET A 8 5.85 -0.38 7.06
CA MET A 8 5.12 0.55 6.21
C MET A 8 4.56 -0.12 4.94
N VAL A 9 5.34 -0.97 4.26
CA VAL A 9 4.85 -1.67 3.06
C VAL A 9 3.74 -2.67 3.43
N GLN A 10 3.90 -3.38 4.55
CA GLN A 10 2.87 -4.29 5.05
C GLN A 10 1.59 -3.56 5.45
N ASP A 11 1.71 -2.40 6.09
CA ASP A 11 0.59 -1.53 6.43
C ASP A 11 -0.15 -1.05 5.18
N ILE A 12 0.57 -0.58 4.16
CA ILE A 12 -0.03 -0.16 2.89
C ILE A 12 -0.82 -1.30 2.27
N HIS A 13 -0.24 -2.50 2.20
CA HIS A 13 -0.90 -3.68 1.66
C HIS A 13 -2.14 -4.08 2.47
N LYS A 14 -2.06 -4.01 3.80
CA LYS A 14 -3.19 -4.28 4.70
C LYS A 14 -4.33 -3.29 4.46
N ILE A 15 -4.03 -2.00 4.39
CA ILE A 15 -5.04 -0.97 4.14
C ILE A 15 -5.69 -1.17 2.76
N ASP A 16 -4.91 -1.46 1.71
CA ASP A 16 -5.45 -1.79 0.38
C ASP A 16 -6.40 -3.00 0.42
N SER A 17 -6.01 -4.06 1.13
CA SER A 17 -6.83 -5.26 1.31
C SER A 17 -8.15 -4.94 2.00
N GLU A 18 -8.12 -4.15 3.08
CA GLU A 18 -9.31 -3.70 3.80
C GLU A 18 -10.23 -2.84 2.91
N ILE A 19 -9.68 -1.96 2.06
CA ILE A 19 -10.45 -1.19 1.09
C ILE A 19 -11.15 -2.11 0.09
N LYS A 20 -10.45 -3.13 -0.42
CA LYS A 20 -11.02 -4.10 -1.37
C LYS A 20 -12.13 -4.93 -0.73
N GLU A 21 -11.97 -5.33 0.52
CA GLU A 21 -13.01 -6.01 1.29
C GLU A 21 -14.25 -5.13 1.46
N LEU A 22 -14.09 -3.85 1.84
CA LEU A 22 -15.19 -2.90 1.97
C LEU A 22 -15.95 -2.71 0.65
N LYS A 23 -15.23 -2.47 -0.45
CA LYS A 23 -15.84 -2.33 -1.79
C LYS A 23 -16.54 -3.61 -2.26
N SER A 24 -16.00 -4.78 -1.91
CA SER A 24 -16.62 -6.07 -2.22
C SER A 24 -17.92 -6.28 -1.42
N ALA A 25 -17.90 -5.94 -0.14
CA ALA A 25 -19.07 -5.99 0.73
C ALA A 25 -20.18 -5.06 0.24
N GLU A 26 -19.84 -3.83 -0.15
CA GLU A 26 -20.78 -2.86 -0.74
C GLU A 26 -21.44 -3.44 -2.01
N LYS A 27 -20.65 -3.97 -2.94
CA LYS A 27 -21.16 -4.65 -4.16
C LYS A 27 -22.02 -5.87 -3.84
N ALA A 28 -21.74 -6.59 -2.77
CA ALA A 28 -22.56 -7.72 -2.33
C ALA A 28 -23.92 -7.23 -1.82
N VAL A 29 -23.95 -6.17 -1.00
CA VAL A 29 -25.20 -5.54 -0.51
C VAL A 29 -26.05 -5.05 -1.67
N GLN A 30 -25.46 -4.31 -2.62
CA GLN A 30 -26.15 -3.81 -3.81
C GLN A 30 -26.73 -4.94 -4.67
N ARG A 31 -26.04 -6.08 -4.79
CA ARG A 31 -26.55 -7.26 -5.51
C ARG A 31 -27.73 -7.89 -4.79
N CYS A 32 -27.66 -8.05 -3.47
CA CYS A 32 -28.78 -8.58 -2.67
C CYS A 32 -30.03 -7.71 -2.83
N GLU A 33 -29.86 -6.38 -2.76
CA GLU A 33 -30.97 -5.44 -2.92
C GLU A 33 -31.62 -5.54 -4.31
N LYS A 34 -30.81 -5.64 -5.37
CA LYS A 34 -31.32 -5.87 -6.74
C LYS A 34 -32.06 -7.20 -6.90
N MET A 35 -31.77 -8.19 -6.04
CA MET A 35 -32.49 -9.47 -6.00
C MET A 35 -33.73 -9.42 -5.09
N GLY A 36 -34.09 -8.26 -4.54
CA GLY A 36 -35.22 -8.11 -3.61
C GLY A 36 -34.93 -8.63 -2.20
N LEU A 37 -33.68 -9.03 -1.91
CA LEU A 37 -33.26 -9.44 -0.58
C LEU A 37 -32.92 -8.20 0.23
N LYS A 38 -33.85 -7.78 1.09
CA LYS A 38 -33.61 -6.71 2.05
C LYS A 38 -32.79 -7.25 3.22
N VAL A 39 -31.62 -6.66 3.46
CA VAL A 39 -30.82 -6.93 4.67
C VAL A 39 -31.49 -6.29 5.90
N SER A 40 -32.32 -5.27 5.68
CA SER A 40 -33.08 -4.58 6.72
C SER A 40 -34.45 -4.11 6.19
N HIS A 41 -35.46 -4.10 7.07
CA HIS A 41 -36.78 -3.55 6.75
C HIS A 41 -36.81 -2.01 6.77
N ASN A 42 -35.77 -1.35 7.29
CA ASN A 42 -35.68 0.10 7.30
C ASN A 42 -35.30 0.62 5.90
N GLU A 43 -36.16 1.45 5.30
CA GLU A 43 -36.00 1.96 3.93
C GLU A 43 -34.71 2.77 3.74
N GLU A 44 -34.29 3.52 4.76
CA GLU A 44 -33.07 4.33 4.73
C GLU A 44 -31.80 3.53 5.10
N PHE A 45 -31.93 2.25 5.46
CA PHE A 45 -30.80 1.47 5.96
C PHE A 45 -29.71 1.32 4.90
N HIS A 46 -30.10 0.99 3.68
CA HIS A 46 -29.15 0.75 2.58
C HIS A 46 -28.40 2.02 2.19
N GLU A 47 -29.11 3.15 2.12
CA GLU A 47 -28.49 4.46 1.89
C GLU A 47 -27.50 4.82 3.01
N LYS A 48 -27.91 4.70 4.28
CA LYS A 48 -27.03 4.96 5.44
C LYS A 48 -25.82 4.02 5.46
N LEU A 49 -26.00 2.75 5.07
CA LEU A 49 -24.91 1.79 5.01
C LEU A 49 -23.92 2.16 3.89
N SER A 50 -24.42 2.55 2.72
CA SER A 50 -23.60 3.01 1.60
C SER A 50 -22.73 4.20 2.01
N VAL A 51 -23.35 5.24 2.58
CA VAL A 51 -22.62 6.43 3.07
C VAL A 51 -21.54 6.06 4.08
N LYS A 52 -21.85 5.18 5.05
CA LYS A 52 -20.87 4.73 6.05
C LYS A 52 -19.72 3.92 5.45
N MET A 53 -20.00 3.10 4.43
CA MET A 53 -18.98 2.33 3.71
C MET A 53 -18.07 3.27 2.92
N ASP A 54 -18.64 4.25 2.22
CA ASP A 54 -17.89 5.27 1.48
C ASP A 54 -16.99 6.08 2.40
N GLU A 55 -17.51 6.55 3.53
CA GLU A 55 -16.71 7.22 4.56
C GLU A 55 -15.58 6.33 5.10
N ALA A 56 -15.84 5.03 5.30
CA ALA A 56 -14.83 4.10 5.77
C ALA A 56 -13.72 3.92 4.72
N VAL A 57 -14.07 3.81 3.45
CA VAL A 57 -13.12 3.77 2.33
C VAL A 57 -12.33 5.07 2.28
N GLN A 58 -12.98 6.23 2.38
CA GLN A 58 -12.28 7.53 2.38
C GLN A 58 -11.28 7.64 3.53
N ARG A 59 -11.65 7.25 4.75
CA ARG A 59 -10.71 7.22 5.90
C ARG A 59 -9.50 6.33 5.64
N LYS A 60 -9.68 5.20 4.96
CA LYS A 60 -8.58 4.30 4.59
C LYS A 60 -7.73 4.90 3.47
N MET A 61 -8.33 5.57 2.50
CA MET A 61 -7.62 6.29 1.44
C MET A 61 -6.74 7.41 2.02
N SER A 62 -7.22 8.18 3.00
CA SER A 62 -6.41 9.19 3.67
C SER A 62 -5.21 8.60 4.42
N LYS A 63 -5.37 7.41 5.03
CA LYS A 63 -4.22 6.70 5.63
C LYS A 63 -3.18 6.27 4.59
N LEU A 64 -3.61 5.91 3.37
CA LEU A 64 -2.67 5.64 2.29
C LEU A 64 -1.93 6.91 1.84
N ASP A 65 -2.60 8.07 1.85
CA ASP A 65 -1.95 9.36 1.57
C ASP A 65 -0.87 9.66 2.60
N GLU A 66 -1.16 9.49 3.90
CA GLU A 66 -0.19 9.65 4.99
C GLU A 66 1.02 8.69 4.82
N LYS A 67 0.76 7.43 4.45
CA LYS A 67 1.83 6.44 4.19
C LYS A 67 2.64 6.79 2.95
N SER A 68 2.05 7.44 1.95
CA SER A 68 2.78 7.94 0.77
C SER A 68 3.81 9.00 1.14
N GLU A 69 3.48 9.91 2.07
CA GLU A 69 4.44 10.91 2.54
C GLU A 69 5.61 10.28 3.34
N GLN A 70 5.30 9.23 4.11
CA GLN A 70 6.32 8.46 4.84
C GLN A 70 7.24 7.69 3.88
N LEU A 71 6.67 7.08 2.83
CA LEU A 71 7.42 6.38 1.79
C LEU A 71 8.44 7.31 1.11
N ASP A 72 8.05 8.55 0.81
CA ASP A 72 8.94 9.56 0.21
C ASP A 72 10.11 9.96 1.14
N LYS A 73 9.97 9.82 2.46
CA LYS A 73 11.07 10.03 3.41
C LYS A 73 12.05 8.84 3.37
N ILE A 74 11.52 7.61 3.45
CA ILE A 74 12.35 6.40 3.43
C ILE A 74 13.08 6.25 2.10
N PHE A 75 12.42 6.53 0.98
CA PHE A 75 13.02 6.52 -0.35
C PHE A 75 14.25 7.42 -0.41
N ARG A 76 14.12 8.67 0.06
CA ARG A 76 15.23 9.63 0.07
C ARG A 76 16.39 9.16 0.94
N CYS A 77 16.10 8.62 2.13
CA CYS A 77 17.13 8.08 3.01
C CYS A 77 17.91 6.92 2.39
N LEU A 78 17.19 5.93 1.82
CA LEU A 78 17.82 4.79 1.16
C LEU A 78 18.68 5.21 -0.04
N MET A 79 18.22 6.19 -0.82
CA MET A 79 18.96 6.69 -1.97
C MET A 79 20.16 7.56 -1.58
N SER A 80 20.12 8.29 -0.46
CA SER A 80 21.31 9.03 0.01
C SER A 80 22.45 8.11 0.46
N MET A 81 22.15 6.93 1.01
CA MET A 81 23.19 5.96 1.42
C MET A 81 23.95 5.36 0.25
N SER A 82 23.40 5.44 -0.97
CA SER A 82 23.98 4.80 -2.15
C SER A 82 25.24 5.46 -2.72
N SER A 83 25.56 6.66 -2.25
CA SER A 83 26.59 7.49 -2.89
C SER A 83 28.03 7.20 -2.46
N GLU A 84 28.28 6.53 -1.33
CA GLU A 84 29.63 6.57 -0.72
C GLU A 84 30.54 5.36 -0.99
N ALA A 85 30.07 4.19 -1.46
CA ALA A 85 30.96 3.14 -2.01
C ALA A 85 30.23 1.99 -2.75
N PRO A 86 30.07 2.01 -4.09
CA PRO A 86 29.56 0.87 -4.83
C PRO A 86 30.73 0.06 -5.43
N THR A 87 31.54 -0.61 -4.60
CA THR A 87 32.58 -1.53 -5.11
C THR A 87 32.09 -2.97 -5.29
N SER A 88 30.86 -3.29 -4.90
CA SER A 88 30.28 -4.61 -5.14
C SER A 88 29.18 -4.52 -6.21
N GLN A 89 29.29 -5.35 -7.25
CA GLN A 89 28.28 -5.54 -8.29
C GLN A 89 26.85 -5.75 -7.73
N ASN A 90 26.78 -6.33 -6.53
CA ASN A 90 25.54 -6.53 -5.78
C ASN A 90 24.84 -5.22 -5.39
N PHE A 91 25.57 -4.13 -5.19
CA PHE A 91 25.00 -2.87 -4.73
C PHE A 91 24.09 -2.24 -5.79
N GLU A 92 24.54 -2.16 -7.05
CA GLU A 92 23.75 -1.59 -8.14
C GLU A 92 22.48 -2.41 -8.38
N GLU A 93 22.59 -3.74 -8.42
CA GLU A 93 21.46 -4.65 -8.57
C GLU A 93 20.46 -4.53 -7.41
N ASP A 94 20.94 -4.47 -6.16
CA ASP A 94 20.08 -4.29 -4.98
C ASP A 94 19.39 -2.93 -4.99
N SER A 95 20.13 -1.87 -5.33
CA SER A 95 19.61 -0.51 -5.41
C SER A 95 18.54 -0.39 -6.49
N GLU A 96 18.77 -0.99 -7.65
CA GLU A 96 17.80 -1.03 -8.73
C GLU A 96 16.54 -1.81 -8.31
N LEU A 97 16.69 -2.99 -7.72
CA LEU A 97 15.56 -3.80 -7.26
C LEU A 97 14.69 -3.06 -6.25
N VAL A 98 15.31 -2.39 -5.28
CA VAL A 98 14.62 -1.59 -4.26
C VAL A 98 13.97 -0.35 -4.88
N SER A 99 14.68 0.35 -5.77
CA SER A 99 14.17 1.53 -6.48
C SER A 99 12.95 1.20 -7.35
N GLN A 100 12.98 0.07 -8.07
CA GLN A 100 11.85 -0.41 -8.87
C GLN A 100 10.63 -0.72 -7.98
N HIS A 101 10.82 -1.42 -6.87
CA HIS A 101 9.73 -1.72 -5.94
C HIS A 101 9.13 -0.45 -5.33
N LEU A 102 9.97 0.48 -4.86
CA LEU A 102 9.53 1.76 -4.30
C LEU A 102 8.79 2.61 -5.35
N SER A 103 9.28 2.61 -6.60
CA SER A 103 8.64 3.31 -7.71
C SER A 103 7.26 2.72 -8.03
N ALA A 104 7.14 1.39 -8.06
CA ALA A 104 5.86 0.72 -8.24
C ALA A 104 4.88 1.04 -7.11
N LEU A 105 5.35 1.03 -5.85
CA LEU A 105 4.52 1.36 -4.70
C LEU A 105 4.06 2.82 -4.72
N LYS A 106 4.96 3.74 -5.10
CA LYS A 106 4.64 5.16 -5.27
C LYS A 106 3.66 5.40 -6.41
N ALA A 107 3.80 4.70 -7.53
CA ALA A 107 2.85 4.75 -8.63
C ALA A 107 1.45 4.26 -8.18
N PHE A 108 1.39 3.17 -7.43
CA PHE A 108 0.16 2.68 -6.82
C PHE A 108 -0.48 3.72 -5.88
N LEU A 109 0.28 4.31 -4.96
CA LEU A 109 -0.24 5.28 -4.00
C LEU A 109 -0.74 6.58 -4.65
N ARG A 110 -0.15 6.98 -5.79
CA ARG A 110 -0.55 8.15 -6.58
C ARG A 110 -1.68 7.88 -7.57
N SER A 111 -2.02 6.61 -7.81
CA SER A 111 -3.10 6.22 -8.70
C SER A 111 -4.46 6.31 -8.00
N ASP A 112 -5.52 5.95 -8.72
CA ASP A 112 -6.84 5.68 -8.16
C ASP A 112 -6.90 4.39 -7.32
N ARG A 113 -5.77 3.66 -7.21
CA ARG A 113 -5.58 2.41 -6.48
C ARG A 113 -6.52 1.31 -6.98
N SER A 114 -6.85 1.36 -8.27
CA SER A 114 -7.63 0.32 -8.95
C SER A 114 -6.81 -0.95 -9.21
N THR A 115 -5.49 -0.83 -9.29
CA THR A 115 -4.57 -1.95 -9.51
C THR A 115 -4.22 -2.69 -8.22
N SER A 116 -3.54 -3.82 -8.35
CA SER A 116 -2.98 -4.53 -7.19
C SER A 116 -1.88 -3.70 -6.52
N CYS A 117 -1.92 -3.62 -5.19
CA CYS A 117 -0.82 -3.08 -4.41
C CYS A 117 0.42 -3.97 -4.61
N PRO A 118 1.60 -3.40 -4.91
CA PRO A 118 2.86 -4.14 -4.91
C PRO A 118 3.09 -4.81 -3.56
N VAL A 119 3.42 -6.09 -3.58
CA VAL A 119 3.73 -6.88 -2.38
C VAL A 119 5.23 -6.85 -2.16
N LEU A 120 5.66 -6.72 -0.90
CA LEU A 120 7.07 -6.88 -0.55
C LEU A 120 7.48 -8.34 -0.79
N THR A 121 8.38 -8.54 -1.74
CA THR A 121 8.93 -9.87 -2.03
C THR A 121 10.21 -10.09 -1.22
N LEU A 122 10.53 -11.36 -0.94
CA LEU A 122 11.76 -11.73 -0.24
C LEU A 122 13.03 -11.14 -0.89
N PRO A 123 13.20 -11.15 -2.24
CA PRO A 123 14.35 -10.52 -2.88
C PRO A 123 14.46 -9.02 -2.58
N VAL A 124 13.35 -8.27 -2.58
CA VAL A 124 13.36 -6.83 -2.27
C VAL A 124 13.75 -6.62 -0.81
N GLU A 125 13.18 -7.39 0.12
CA GLU A 125 13.54 -7.29 1.54
C GLU A 125 15.03 -7.58 1.78
N GLN A 126 15.56 -8.63 1.13
CA GLN A 126 16.98 -8.98 1.20
C GLN A 126 17.87 -7.89 0.61
N ALA A 127 17.46 -7.27 -0.50
CA ALA A 127 18.18 -6.14 -1.09
C ALA A 127 18.19 -4.93 -0.15
N VAL A 128 17.05 -4.53 0.43
CA VAL A 128 17.03 -3.44 1.43
C VAL A 128 17.93 -3.75 2.62
N ARG A 129 17.91 -5.00 3.10
CA ARG A 129 18.78 -5.43 4.21
C ARG A 129 20.27 -5.34 3.85
N ARG A 130 20.65 -5.72 2.63
CA ARG A 130 22.03 -5.61 2.14
C ARG A 130 22.47 -4.16 1.99
N LEU A 131 21.64 -3.31 1.39
CA LEU A 131 21.89 -1.87 1.26
C LEU A 131 22.12 -1.19 2.61
N LEU A 132 21.32 -1.55 3.62
CA LEU A 132 21.43 -0.99 4.97
C LEU A 132 22.61 -1.52 5.80
N ASN A 133 23.11 -2.71 5.47
CA ASN A 133 24.25 -3.32 6.15
C ASN A 133 25.59 -3.02 5.48
N ASN A 134 25.61 -2.34 4.33
CA ASN A 134 26.87 -1.89 3.76
C ASN A 134 27.48 -0.85 4.70
N PRO A 135 28.70 -1.10 5.22
CA PRO A 135 29.39 -0.10 6.00
C PRO A 135 29.62 1.13 5.12
N ILE A 136 29.15 2.28 5.60
CA ILE A 136 29.60 3.60 5.12
C ILE A 136 31.09 3.72 5.45
#